data_AF-A0A4P9ZKU2-F1
#
_entry.id   AF-A0A4P9ZKU2-F1
#
_cell.length_a   1.000
_cell.length_b   1.000
_cell.length_c   1.000
_cell.angle_alpha   90.00
_cell.angle_beta   90.00
_cell.angle_gamma   90.00
#
_symmetry.space_group_name_H-M   'P 1'
#
loop_
_entity.id
_entity.type
_entity.pdbx_description
1 polymer ?
#
loop_
_entity_poly.entity_id
_entity_poly.type
_entity_poly.pdbx_seq_one_letter_code
_entity_poly.pdbx_strand_id
1 'polypeptide(L)'
;SFTAVLLVMTVVDHELSLEFEITPNKTVLFYIGLFSAIVAASRSATPDEHHTYEPEVVLSEVLEDLHYLPEEWRNRLHTPEVRAEFETFFDYKLKIYFRELFSVVITPFVLWLSLAPCSGRIVDFFREFTVHVDGVGYICSFAVFDFKRHGNTQYGAPGAANNTKYTSNEGKMEQSFINFKLNHPEWEPSDPSASLYLHRVQ
;
A
#
# COMPACT_ATOMS: atom_id res chain seq x y z
N SER A 1 2.25 -27.54 -31.89
CA SER A 1 3.39 -26.99 -31.13
C SER A 1 4.49 -28.01 -30.95
N PHE A 2 5.75 -27.58 -30.92
CA PHE A 2 6.93 -28.43 -30.68
C PHE A 2 6.79 -29.30 -29.42
N THR A 3 6.18 -28.78 -28.34
CA THR A 3 5.85 -29.57 -27.15
C THR A 3 4.97 -30.77 -27.44
N ALA A 4 3.88 -30.58 -28.18
CA ALA A 4 2.96 -31.66 -28.53
C ALA A 4 3.64 -32.72 -29.41
N VAL A 5 4.50 -32.29 -30.35
CA VAL A 5 5.26 -33.22 -31.21
C VAL A 5 6.25 -34.05 -30.38
N LEU A 6 7.03 -33.40 -29.50
CA LEU A 6 7.97 -34.10 -28.62
C LEU A 6 7.25 -35.04 -27.65
N LEU A 7 6.11 -34.63 -27.11
CA LEU A 7 5.31 -35.43 -26.18
C LEU A 7 4.72 -36.67 -26.87
N VAL A 8 4.18 -36.52 -28.08
CA VAL A 8 3.72 -37.66 -28.89
C VAL A 8 4.87 -38.60 -29.23
N MET A 9 6.02 -38.06 -29.61
CA MET A 9 7.22 -38.85 -29.93
C MET A 9 7.71 -39.66 -28.73
N THR A 10 7.69 -39.09 -27.52
CA THR A 10 8.05 -39.81 -26.27
C THR A 10 7.04 -40.87 -25.83
N VAL A 11 5.77 -40.75 -26.22
CA VAL A 11 4.73 -41.75 -25.92
C VAL A 11 4.82 -42.94 -26.88
N VAL A 12 5.19 -42.69 -28.14
CA VAL A 12 5.34 -43.73 -29.17
C VAL A 12 6.63 -44.53 -28.96
N ASP A 13 7.72 -43.87 -28.57
CA ASP A 13 9.00 -44.53 -28.31
C ASP A 13 9.62 -44.00 -27.01
N HIS A 14 9.67 -44.88 -26.00
CA HIS A 14 10.14 -44.51 -24.67
C HIS A 14 11.68 -44.43 -24.59
N GLU A 15 12.41 -45.17 -25.42
CA GLU A 15 13.88 -45.18 -25.39
C GLU A 15 14.46 -43.89 -26.00
N LEU A 16 13.76 -43.35 -27.00
CA LEU A 16 13.98 -42.02 -27.56
C LEU A 16 13.88 -40.88 -26.54
N SER A 17 13.26 -41.09 -25.37
CA SER A 17 13.15 -40.04 -24.35
C SER A 17 14.43 -39.85 -23.50
N LEU A 18 15.21 -40.92 -23.33
CA LEU A 18 16.39 -40.97 -22.44
C LEU A 18 17.71 -41.03 -23.22
N GLU A 19 17.76 -41.72 -24.36
CA GLU A 19 19.01 -41.87 -25.14
C GLU A 19 19.20 -40.81 -26.22
N PHE A 20 18.10 -40.21 -26.70
CA PHE A 20 18.19 -39.22 -27.77
C PHE A 20 18.58 -37.85 -27.22
N GLU A 21 19.85 -37.49 -27.38
CA GLU A 21 20.36 -36.16 -27.08
C GLU A 21 20.21 -35.24 -28.29
N ILE A 22 19.31 -34.25 -28.19
CA ILE A 22 19.14 -33.22 -29.23
C ILE A 22 20.33 -32.25 -29.23
N THR A 23 20.91 -32.01 -28.06
CA THR A 23 22.09 -31.17 -27.81
C THR A 23 22.96 -31.92 -26.81
N PRO A 24 24.31 -31.83 -26.88
CA PRO A 24 25.18 -32.59 -25.98
C PRO A 24 24.76 -32.44 -24.52
N ASN A 25 24.55 -33.56 -23.85
CA ASN A 25 24.07 -33.71 -22.46
C ASN A 25 22.64 -33.18 -22.19
N LYS A 26 21.79 -33.00 -23.21
CA LYS A 26 20.39 -32.57 -23.04
C LYS A 26 19.43 -33.53 -23.76
N THR A 27 18.67 -34.25 -22.95
CA THR A 27 17.67 -35.22 -23.40
C THR A 27 16.38 -34.54 -23.88
N VAL A 28 15.53 -35.30 -24.57
CA VAL A 28 14.18 -34.86 -24.97
C VAL A 28 13.34 -34.42 -23.77
N LEU A 29 13.46 -35.12 -22.63
CA LEU A 29 12.77 -34.76 -21.39
C LEU A 29 13.13 -33.35 -20.88
N PHE A 30 14.39 -32.93 -21.02
CA PHE A 30 14.81 -31.57 -20.66
C PHE A 30 14.03 -30.51 -21.47
N TYR A 31 13.87 -30.72 -22.78
CA TYR A 31 13.15 -29.81 -23.65
C TYR A 31 11.63 -29.84 -23.41
N ILE A 32 11.05 -31.01 -23.12
CA ILE A 32 9.64 -31.12 -22.72
C ILE A 32 9.41 -30.33 -21.42
N GLY A 33 10.28 -30.49 -20.41
CA GLY A 33 10.21 -29.73 -19.16
C GLY A 33 10.33 -28.22 -19.37
N LEU A 34 11.32 -27.79 -20.17
CA LEU A 34 11.53 -26.38 -20.48
C LEU A 34 10.33 -25.77 -21.22
N PHE A 35 9.89 -26.39 -22.30
CA PHE A 35 8.80 -25.85 -23.10
C PHE A 35 7.45 -25.97 -22.40
N SER A 36 7.21 -26.98 -21.57
CA SER A 36 5.99 -27.07 -20.74
C SER A 36 5.97 -25.98 -19.67
N ALA A 37 7.10 -25.68 -19.03
CA ALA A 37 7.21 -24.56 -18.11
C ALA A 37 6.92 -23.22 -18.80
N ILE A 38 7.44 -23.01 -20.02
CA ILE A 38 7.14 -21.83 -20.83
C ILE A 38 5.65 -21.74 -21.15
N VAL A 39 5.03 -22.83 -21.62
CA VAL A 39 3.60 -22.86 -21.95
C VAL A 39 2.74 -22.59 -20.70
N ALA A 40 3.09 -23.19 -19.56
CA ALA A 40 2.39 -22.96 -18.29
C ALA A 40 2.50 -21.50 -17.83
N ALA A 41 3.70 -20.91 -17.92
CA ALA A 41 3.92 -19.50 -17.61
C ALA A 41 3.14 -18.57 -18.54
N SER A 42 3.15 -18.84 -19.85
CA SER A 42 2.37 -18.06 -20.83
C SER A 42 0.87 -18.15 -20.59
N ARG A 43 0.36 -19.34 -20.24
CA ARG A 43 -1.05 -19.52 -19.88
C ARG A 43 -1.41 -18.79 -18.59
N SER A 44 -0.53 -18.82 -17.58
CA SER A 44 -0.75 -18.08 -16.33
C SER A 44 -0.77 -16.55 -16.52
N ALA A 45 -0.10 -16.05 -17.56
CA ALA A 45 -0.10 -14.62 -17.89
C ALA A 45 -1.31 -14.20 -18.73
N THR A 46 -2.10 -15.14 -19.24
CA THR A 46 -3.28 -14.83 -20.06
C THR A 46 -4.47 -14.55 -19.12
N PRO A 47 -5.08 -13.36 -19.19
CA PRO A 47 -6.26 -13.03 -18.36
C PRO A 47 -7.47 -13.87 -18.76
N ASP A 48 -8.37 -14.14 -17.81
CA ASP A 48 -9.62 -14.88 -18.08
C ASP A 48 -10.52 -14.11 -19.05
N GLU A 49 -11.11 -14.81 -20.02
CA GLU A 49 -11.96 -14.25 -21.07
C GLU A 49 -13.31 -13.76 -20.52
N HIS A 50 -13.74 -14.22 -19.34
CA HIS A 50 -15.06 -13.92 -18.77
C HIS A 50 -15.06 -12.83 -17.68
N HIS A 51 -13.95 -12.08 -17.50
CA HIS A 51 -13.93 -11.00 -16.52
C HIS A 51 -14.63 -9.73 -17.04
N THR A 52 -15.72 -9.37 -16.38
CA THR A 52 -16.35 -8.04 -16.52
C THR A 52 -15.43 -6.99 -15.88
N TYR A 53 -14.91 -6.08 -16.71
CA TYR A 53 -13.95 -5.06 -16.28
C TYR A 53 -14.69 -3.82 -15.76
N GLU A 54 -14.88 -3.75 -14.44
CA GLU A 54 -15.50 -2.60 -13.74
C GLU A 54 -14.52 -2.04 -12.69
N PRO A 55 -13.46 -1.32 -13.12
CA PRO A 55 -12.40 -0.87 -12.23
C PRO A 55 -12.88 0.13 -11.18
N GLU A 56 -13.89 0.94 -11.50
CA GLU A 56 -14.45 1.94 -10.59
C GLU A 56 -15.15 1.29 -9.39
N VAL A 57 -15.93 0.23 -9.62
CA VAL A 57 -16.64 -0.48 -8.56
C VAL A 57 -15.63 -1.17 -7.63
N VAL A 58 -14.73 -1.97 -8.21
CA VAL A 58 -13.69 -2.69 -7.46
C VAL A 58 -12.80 -1.74 -6.67
N LEU A 59 -12.34 -0.65 -7.28
CA LEU A 59 -11.48 0.31 -6.60
C LEU A 59 -12.26 1.08 -5.52
N SER A 60 -13.54 1.41 -5.74
CA SER A 60 -14.36 2.08 -4.73
C SER A 60 -14.58 1.23 -3.48
N GLU A 61 -14.83 -0.07 -3.64
CA GLU A 61 -14.99 -1.01 -2.52
C GLU A 61 -13.69 -1.11 -1.69
N VAL A 62 -12.55 -1.23 -2.36
CA VAL A 62 -11.25 -1.29 -1.68
C VAL A 62 -10.92 0.02 -0.95
N LEU A 63 -11.26 1.18 -1.54
CA LEU A 63 -11.00 2.48 -0.90
C LEU A 63 -11.92 2.74 0.28
N GLU A 64 -13.14 2.20 0.28
CA GLU A 64 -14.04 2.19 1.43
C GLU A 64 -13.41 1.43 2.60
N ASP A 65 -12.89 0.24 2.36
CA ASP A 65 -12.19 -0.55 3.39
C ASP A 65 -10.92 0.14 3.91
N LEU A 66 -10.14 0.78 3.02
CA LEU A 66 -8.91 1.47 3.38
C LEU A 66 -9.15 2.82 4.08
N HIS A 67 -10.37 3.35 4.05
CA HIS A 67 -10.74 4.66 4.58
C HIS A 67 -9.87 5.81 4.00
N TYR A 68 -9.39 5.65 2.77
CA TYR A 68 -8.48 6.60 2.11
C TYR A 68 -8.95 6.88 0.69
N LEU A 69 -9.36 8.12 0.43
CA LEU A 69 -9.72 8.60 -0.91
C LEU A 69 -9.22 10.03 -1.08
N PRO A 70 -8.07 10.23 -1.76
CA PRO A 70 -7.59 11.55 -2.11
C PRO A 70 -8.62 12.31 -2.95
N GLU A 71 -8.73 13.63 -2.75
CA GLU A 71 -9.65 14.47 -3.52
C GLU A 71 -9.38 14.38 -5.04
N GLU A 72 -8.11 14.19 -5.42
CA GLU A 72 -7.67 14.10 -6.81
C GLU A 72 -8.23 12.87 -7.51
N TRP A 73 -8.52 11.78 -6.79
CA TRP A 73 -9.00 10.53 -7.37
C TRP A 73 -10.52 10.51 -7.57
N ARG A 74 -11.23 11.46 -6.96
CA ARG A 74 -12.69 11.54 -7.02
C ARG A 74 -13.17 11.68 -8.47
N ASN A 75 -14.09 10.81 -8.89
CA ASN A 75 -14.62 10.71 -10.26
C ASN A 75 -13.59 10.34 -11.34
N ARG A 76 -12.38 9.89 -10.96
CA ARG A 76 -11.29 9.50 -11.88
C ARG A 76 -10.77 8.09 -11.62
N LEU A 77 -11.52 7.26 -10.89
CA LEU A 77 -11.11 5.91 -10.47
C LEU A 77 -10.85 4.94 -11.63
N HIS A 78 -11.41 5.20 -12.82
CA HIS A 78 -11.20 4.38 -14.01
C HIS A 78 -9.92 4.73 -14.78
N THR A 79 -9.22 5.81 -14.44
CA THR A 79 -8.09 6.29 -15.24
C THR A 79 -6.80 5.55 -14.88
N PRO A 80 -5.90 5.33 -15.87
CA PRO A 80 -4.65 4.61 -15.63
C PRO A 80 -3.69 5.36 -14.69
N GLU A 81 -3.83 6.68 -14.56
CA GLU A 81 -3.04 7.48 -13.63
C GLU A 81 -3.37 7.13 -12.18
N VAL A 82 -4.67 7.09 -11.82
CA VAL A 82 -5.11 6.68 -10.49
C VAL A 82 -4.68 5.25 -10.19
N ARG A 83 -4.78 4.35 -11.18
CA ARG A 83 -4.26 2.99 -11.05
C ARG A 83 -2.75 2.97 -10.77
N ALA A 84 -1.96 3.76 -11.50
CA ALA A 84 -0.51 3.80 -11.30
C ALA A 84 -0.13 4.33 -9.91
N GLU A 85 -0.84 5.34 -9.41
CA GLU A 85 -0.66 5.86 -8.05
C GLU A 85 -1.10 4.83 -7.01
N PHE A 86 -2.25 4.18 -7.20
CA PHE A 86 -2.75 3.13 -6.32
C PHE A 86 -1.77 1.93 -6.24
N GLU A 87 -1.20 1.53 -7.38
CA GLU A 87 -0.18 0.46 -7.45
C GLU A 87 1.09 0.79 -6.65
N THR A 88 1.36 2.06 -6.33
CA THR A 88 2.50 2.41 -5.44
C THR A 88 2.30 1.96 -4.00
N PHE A 89 1.05 1.85 -3.54
CA PHE A 89 0.72 1.32 -2.21
C PHE A 89 0.79 -0.21 -2.18
N PHE A 90 0.52 -0.86 -3.32
CA PHE A 90 0.47 -2.32 -3.47
C PHE A 90 1.59 -2.84 -4.38
N ASP A 91 2.83 -2.62 -3.94
CA ASP A 91 4.02 -3.08 -4.65
C ASP A 91 4.03 -4.61 -4.88
N TYR A 92 4.52 -5.03 -6.06
CA TYR A 92 4.78 -6.45 -6.34
C TYR A 92 5.74 -7.06 -5.32
N LYS A 93 5.47 -8.29 -4.86
CA LYS A 93 6.32 -9.02 -3.91
C LYS A 93 7.80 -9.10 -4.36
N LEU A 94 8.05 -9.28 -5.65
CA LEU A 94 9.42 -9.29 -6.19
C LEU A 94 10.13 -7.95 -5.94
N LYS A 95 9.44 -6.81 -6.14
CA LYS A 95 9.98 -5.47 -5.87
C LYS A 95 10.28 -5.29 -4.38
N ILE A 96 9.41 -5.81 -3.51
CA ILE A 96 9.63 -5.80 -2.04
C ILE A 96 10.91 -6.56 -1.69
N TYR A 97 11.10 -7.77 -2.19
CA TYR A 97 12.29 -8.56 -1.91
C TYR A 97 13.58 -7.90 -2.41
N PHE A 98 13.56 -7.31 -3.60
CA PHE A 98 14.71 -6.52 -4.08
C PHE A 98 14.97 -5.31 -3.17
N ARG A 99 13.93 -4.55 -2.81
CA ARG A 99 14.04 -3.42 -1.88
C ARG A 99 14.66 -3.84 -0.56
N GLU A 100 14.21 -4.95 0.02
CA GLU A 100 14.76 -5.49 1.27
C GLU A 100 16.24 -5.87 1.13
N LEU A 101 16.61 -6.57 0.05
CA LEU A 101 18.00 -6.95 -0.21
C LEU A 101 18.91 -5.72 -0.31
N PHE A 102 18.50 -4.69 -1.06
CA PHE A 102 19.29 -3.47 -1.21
C PHE A 102 19.20 -2.54 0.01
N SER A 103 18.14 -2.63 0.83
CA SER A 103 17.96 -1.78 2.00
C SER A 103 19.10 -1.91 3.00
N VAL A 104 19.69 -3.10 3.14
CA VAL A 104 20.83 -3.34 4.04
C VAL A 104 22.02 -2.46 3.65
N VAL A 105 22.24 -2.30 2.34
CA VAL A 105 23.34 -1.47 1.82
C VAL A 105 22.96 0.00 1.79
N ILE A 106 21.71 0.34 1.43
CA ILE A 106 21.27 1.75 1.23
C ILE A 106 21.02 2.48 2.56
N THR A 107 20.47 1.81 3.57
CA THR A 107 20.12 2.40 4.88
C THR A 107 21.25 3.20 5.54
N PRO A 108 22.51 2.71 5.65
CA PRO A 108 23.58 3.50 6.26
C PRO A 108 23.86 4.82 5.51
N PHE A 109 23.71 4.85 4.19
CA PHE A 109 23.86 6.08 3.42
C PHE A 109 22.69 7.05 3.67
N VAL A 110 21.46 6.54 3.79
CA VAL A 110 20.30 7.37 4.15
C VAL A 110 20.47 7.97 5.54
N LEU A 111 20.93 7.18 6.52
CA LEU A 111 21.20 7.65 7.88
C LEU A 111 22.29 8.73 7.90
N TRP A 112 23.37 8.52 7.16
CA TRP A 112 24.49 9.47 7.18
C TRP A 112 24.21 10.75 6.37
N LEU A 113 23.62 10.63 5.18
CA LEU A 113 23.46 11.76 4.26
C LEU A 113 22.14 12.50 4.41
N SER A 114 21.05 11.82 4.76
CA SER A 114 19.71 12.42 4.83
C SER A 114 19.27 12.67 6.27
N LEU A 115 19.42 11.68 7.16
CA LEU A 115 18.90 11.81 8.53
C LEU A 115 19.70 12.83 9.36
N ALA A 116 21.03 12.83 9.25
CA ALA A 116 21.89 13.76 9.99
C ALA A 116 21.52 15.26 9.80
N PRO A 117 21.37 15.80 8.57
CA PRO A 117 20.97 17.19 8.37
C PRO A 117 19.49 17.45 8.76
N CYS A 118 18.64 16.43 8.81
CA CYS A 118 17.24 16.57 9.20
C CYS A 118 17.02 16.53 10.73
N SER A 119 18.06 16.20 11.51
CA SER A 119 17.98 16.02 12.96
C SER A 119 17.38 17.21 13.73
N GLY A 120 17.74 18.44 13.36
CA GLY A 120 17.17 19.65 13.98
C GLY A 120 15.65 19.73 13.86
N ARG A 121 15.10 19.44 12.67
CA ARG A 121 13.65 19.42 12.43
C ARG A 121 12.94 18.32 13.22
N ILE A 122 13.62 17.18 13.42
CA ILE A 122 13.08 16.07 14.22
C ILE A 122 13.01 16.47 15.70
N VAL A 123 14.06 17.09 16.24
CA VAL A 123 14.07 17.58 17.62
C VAL A 123 12.99 18.65 17.83
N ASP A 124 12.85 19.59 16.89
CA ASP A 124 11.79 20.58 16.92
C ASP A 124 10.40 19.94 16.88
N PHE A 125 10.21 18.89 16.07
CA PHE A 125 8.95 18.14 16.05
C PHE A 125 8.63 17.52 17.42
N PHE A 126 9.58 16.83 18.06
CA PHE A 126 9.34 16.28 19.40
C PHE A 126 9.09 17.36 20.45
N ARG A 127 9.77 18.51 20.36
CA ARG A 127 9.56 19.62 21.29
C ARG A 127 8.19 20.27 21.11
N GLU A 128 7.74 20.46 19.88
CA GLU A 128 6.50 21.16 19.56
C GLU A 128 5.27 20.24 19.70
N PHE A 129 5.37 18.98 19.30
CA PHE A 129 4.23 18.05 19.18
C PHE A 129 4.16 17.00 20.29
N THR A 130 4.84 17.20 21.42
CA THR A 130 4.70 16.35 22.61
C THR A 130 3.84 17.05 23.67
N VAL A 131 2.82 16.36 24.17
CA VAL A 131 1.94 16.82 25.26
C VAL A 131 1.93 15.80 26.39
N HIS A 132 1.80 16.27 27.63
CA HIS A 132 1.65 15.41 28.79
C HIS A 132 0.17 15.19 29.08
N VAL A 133 -0.25 13.94 29.21
CA VAL A 133 -1.60 13.56 29.63
C VAL A 133 -1.52 12.81 30.94
N ASP A 134 -2.23 13.30 31.94
CA ASP A 134 -2.26 12.72 33.29
C ASP A 134 -2.73 11.26 33.22
N GLY A 135 -1.97 10.35 33.85
CA GLY A 135 -2.24 8.91 33.86
C GLY A 135 -1.68 8.13 32.66
N VAL A 136 -1.23 8.80 31.58
CA VAL A 136 -0.60 8.15 30.42
C VAL A 136 0.88 8.54 30.30
N GLY A 137 1.19 9.83 30.39
CA GLY A 137 2.55 10.37 30.22
C GLY A 137 2.68 11.28 28.99
N TYR A 138 3.90 11.38 28.45
CA TYR A 138 4.19 12.20 27.27
C TYR A 138 3.82 11.46 25.98
N ILE A 139 2.89 12.02 25.22
CA ILE A 139 2.39 11.46 23.97
C ILE A 139 2.38 12.51 22.85
N CYS A 140 2.23 12.01 21.62
CA CYS A 140 2.10 12.87 20.45
C CYS A 140 0.80 13.68 20.51
N SER A 141 0.87 14.99 20.27
CA SER A 141 -0.28 15.89 20.32
C SER A 141 -1.36 15.55 19.29
N PHE A 142 -0.98 14.94 18.17
CA PHE A 142 -1.93 14.43 17.17
C PHE A 142 -2.78 13.26 17.69
N ALA A 143 -2.25 12.46 18.64
CA ALA A 143 -2.94 11.28 19.17
C ALA A 143 -4.03 11.62 20.21
N VAL A 144 -4.06 12.86 20.71
CA VAL A 144 -5.06 13.34 21.69
C VAL A 144 -6.29 13.94 20.99
N PHE A 145 -6.31 13.95 19.65
CA PHE A 145 -7.41 14.50 18.85
C PHE A 145 -7.71 15.98 19.18
N ASP A 146 -6.67 16.81 19.32
CA ASP A 146 -6.81 18.25 19.59
C ASP A 146 -7.19 19.03 18.31
N PHE A 147 -8.49 19.19 18.07
CA PHE A 147 -9.02 19.92 16.91
C PHE A 147 -8.72 21.42 16.95
N LYS A 148 -8.47 22.03 18.11
CA LYS A 148 -8.11 23.45 18.20
C LYS A 148 -6.72 23.69 17.63
N ARG A 149 -5.79 22.78 17.91
CA ARG A 149 -4.38 22.92 17.52
C ARG A 149 -4.07 22.33 16.15
N HIS A 150 -4.68 21.21 15.83
CA HIS A 150 -4.33 20.40 14.66
C HIS A 150 -5.48 20.19 13.68
N GLY A 151 -6.68 20.68 13.98
CA GLY A 151 -7.85 20.49 13.12
C GLY A 151 -7.70 21.13 11.75
N ASN A 152 -8.11 20.39 10.72
CA ASN A 152 -8.12 20.82 9.35
C ASN A 152 -9.55 21.22 8.93
N THR A 153 -9.71 22.51 8.59
CA THR A 153 -11.00 23.08 8.17
C THR A 153 -11.56 22.47 6.90
N GLN A 154 -10.72 21.97 6.00
CA GLN A 154 -11.18 21.29 4.77
C GLN A 154 -11.95 20.01 5.11
N TYR A 155 -11.63 19.38 6.25
CA TYR A 155 -12.23 18.13 6.73
C TYR A 155 -13.28 18.37 7.84
N GLY A 156 -13.75 19.60 7.99
CA GLY A 156 -14.86 19.96 8.87
C GLY A 156 -14.49 20.31 10.31
N ALA A 157 -13.20 20.44 10.64
CA ALA A 157 -12.75 20.77 12.00
C ALA A 157 -13.34 22.11 12.50
N PRO A 158 -13.76 22.20 13.78
CA PRO A 158 -14.31 23.42 14.35
C PRO A 158 -13.21 24.38 14.83
N GLY A 159 -12.75 25.24 13.93
CA GLY A 159 -11.82 26.32 14.25
C GLY A 159 -11.12 26.84 13.02
N ALA A 160 -10.69 28.12 12.99
CA ALA A 160 -9.84 28.62 11.93
C ALA A 160 -8.43 28.06 12.14
N ALA A 161 -7.94 27.25 11.19
CA ALA A 161 -6.57 26.76 11.19
C ALA A 161 -5.60 27.95 11.17
N ASN A 162 -5.05 28.33 12.33
CA ASN A 162 -4.23 29.52 12.45
C ASN A 162 -2.81 29.33 11.88
N ASN A 163 -2.38 28.11 11.55
CA ASN A 163 -1.06 27.82 10.94
C ASN A 163 -1.02 26.47 10.23
N THR A 164 -0.67 26.45 8.93
CA THR A 164 -0.52 25.22 8.11
C THR A 164 0.54 24.25 8.62
N LYS A 165 1.52 24.72 9.42
CA LYS A 165 2.56 23.88 10.02
C LYS A 165 2.00 22.89 11.05
N TYR A 166 0.93 23.26 11.76
CA TYR A 166 0.39 22.46 12.85
C TYR A 166 -0.85 21.66 12.44
N THR A 167 -1.45 21.92 11.29
CA THR A 167 -2.65 21.19 10.84
C THR A 167 -2.33 19.74 10.47
N SER A 168 -3.29 18.84 10.71
CA SER A 168 -3.25 17.47 10.21
C SER A 168 -3.21 17.48 8.67
N ASN A 169 -2.28 16.72 8.10
CA ASN A 169 -2.24 16.51 6.65
C ASN A 169 -3.37 15.55 6.26
N GLU A 170 -4.07 15.87 5.16
CA GLU A 170 -5.08 15.01 4.53
C GLU A 170 -6.20 14.53 5.49
N GLY A 171 -6.51 15.31 6.54
CA GLY A 171 -7.58 14.93 7.48
C GLY A 171 -7.29 13.68 8.32
N LYS A 172 -6.02 13.27 8.46
CA LYS A 172 -5.65 12.04 9.17
C LYS A 172 -6.10 12.00 10.62
N MET A 173 -6.11 13.17 11.29
CA MET A 173 -6.61 13.26 12.66
C MET A 173 -8.12 13.03 12.71
N GLU A 174 -8.86 13.69 11.82
CA GLU A 174 -10.31 13.66 11.71
C GLU A 174 -10.82 12.23 11.43
N GLN A 175 -10.23 11.57 10.43
CA GLN A 175 -10.54 10.18 10.10
C GLN A 175 -10.16 9.23 11.24
N SER A 176 -8.99 9.41 11.86
CA SER A 176 -8.57 8.60 13.00
C SER A 176 -9.49 8.77 14.22
N PHE A 177 -10.01 9.97 14.44
CA PHE A 177 -10.94 10.27 15.52
C PHE A 177 -12.30 9.57 15.30
N ILE A 178 -12.84 9.64 14.07
CA ILE A 178 -14.07 8.93 13.71
C ILE A 178 -13.88 7.42 13.87
N ASN A 179 -12.80 6.86 13.32
CA ASN A 179 -12.49 5.43 13.44
C ASN A 179 -12.33 5.00 14.92
N PHE A 180 -11.70 5.82 15.75
CA PHE A 180 -11.58 5.55 17.19
C PHE A 180 -12.96 5.52 17.87
N LYS A 181 -13.84 6.48 17.56
CA LYS A 181 -15.20 6.52 18.13
C LYS A 181 -16.08 5.36 17.66
N LEU A 182 -15.94 4.91 16.41
CA LEU A 182 -16.67 3.75 15.89
C LEU A 182 -16.26 2.46 16.62
N ASN A 183 -14.95 2.29 16.89
CA ASN A 183 -14.44 1.12 17.61
C ASN A 183 -14.62 1.21 19.14
N HIS A 184 -14.84 2.40 19.69
CA HIS A 184 -15.07 2.63 21.11
C HIS A 184 -16.32 3.49 21.37
N PRO A 185 -17.54 2.90 21.25
CA PRO A 185 -18.79 3.66 21.34
C PRO A 185 -19.03 4.36 22.69
N GLU A 186 -18.56 3.76 23.79
CA GLU A 186 -18.70 4.29 25.14
C GLU A 186 -17.74 5.45 25.46
N TRP A 187 -16.71 5.65 24.65
CA TRP A 187 -15.74 6.71 24.88
C TRP A 187 -16.32 8.07 24.49
N GLU A 188 -16.24 9.05 25.39
CA GLU A 188 -16.61 10.44 25.11
C GLU A 188 -15.39 11.36 25.09
N PRO A 189 -15.33 12.31 24.14
CA PRO A 189 -14.21 13.22 24.04
C PRO A 189 -14.19 14.21 25.21
N SER A 190 -13.02 14.43 25.80
CA SER A 190 -12.84 15.38 26.91
C SER A 190 -12.88 16.85 26.48
N ASP A 191 -12.59 17.17 25.22
CA ASP A 191 -12.54 18.55 24.71
C ASP A 191 -13.86 18.94 23.99
N PRO A 192 -14.46 20.11 24.30
CA PRO A 192 -15.67 20.59 23.62
C PRO A 192 -15.57 20.71 22.10
N SER A 193 -14.36 20.92 21.56
CA SER A 193 -14.17 21.02 20.11
C SER A 193 -14.38 19.67 19.41
N ALA A 194 -13.92 18.58 20.02
CA ALA A 194 -14.09 17.22 19.54
C ALA A 194 -15.57 16.78 19.59
N SER A 195 -16.30 17.13 20.65
CA SER A 195 -17.74 16.88 20.72
C SER A 195 -18.52 17.69 19.66
N LEU A 196 -18.10 18.92 19.38
CA LEU A 196 -18.72 19.75 18.34
C LEU A 196 -18.48 19.14 16.95
N TYR A 197 -17.28 18.61 16.71
CA TYR A 197 -16.97 17.89 15.47
C TYR A 197 -17.89 16.68 15.28
N LEU A 198 -18.08 15.84 16.31
CA LEU A 198 -19.02 14.70 16.25
C LEU A 198 -20.45 15.13 15.87
N HIS A 199 -20.96 16.20 16.51
CA HIS A 199 -22.30 16.73 16.20
C HIS A 199 -22.42 17.27 14.77
N ARG A 200 -21.32 17.70 14.14
CA ARG A 200 -21.34 18.20 12.76
C ARG A 200 -21.29 17.08 11.72
N VAL A 201 -20.65 15.96 12.05
CA VAL A 201 -20.43 14.83 11.15
C VAL A 201 -21.60 13.83 11.19
N GLN A 202 -22.34 13.77 12.30
CA GLN A 202 -23.57 12.99 12.44
C GLN A 202 -24.75 13.63 11.71
#